data_AF-A0A0G0IXS8-F1
#
_entry.id   AF-A0A0G0IXS8-F1
#
_cell.length_a   1.000
_cell.length_b   1.000
_cell.length_c   1.000
_cell.angle_alpha   90.00
_cell.angle_beta   90.00
_cell.angle_gamma   90.00
#
_symmetry.space_group_name_H-M   'P 1'
#
loop_
_entity.id
_entity.type
_entity.pdbx_description
1 polymer ?
#
loop_
_entity_poly.entity_id
_entity_poly.type
_entity_poly.pdbx_seq_one_letter_code
_entity_poly.pdbx_strand_id
1 'polypeptide(L)'
;MTFWLPDGIFQRQTKEKIIVENKSTNTGENILFSKKLFADQGLNFDTFILVQKPYMERRTLATFQKQWPEKKFIVTSPSISFDNYPNKEISKIDVINIIVGDLQRIKIYAEKGFQVYQEIPGKVWDAYEQLIKMGYNKHLL
;
A
#
# COMPACT_ATOMS: atom_id res chain seq x y z
N MET A 1 -0.85 7.58 -7.61
CA MET A 1 0.39 6.88 -7.19
C MET A 1 1.26 6.65 -8.42
N THR A 2 2.43 7.27 -8.53
CA THR A 2 3.31 7.12 -9.71
C THR A 2 3.99 5.74 -9.67
N PHE A 3 3.59 4.84 -10.56
CA PHE A 3 4.24 3.54 -10.74
C PHE A 3 5.53 3.76 -11.54
N TRP A 4 6.66 3.92 -10.86
CA TRP A 4 7.93 3.48 -11.43
C TRP A 4 8.11 2.02 -11.05
N LEU A 5 7.71 1.13 -11.95
CA LEU A 5 8.11 -0.27 -11.92
C LEU A 5 9.39 -0.41 -12.75
N PRO A 6 10.36 -1.25 -12.32
CA PRO A 6 11.46 -1.63 -13.19
C PRO A 6 10.90 -2.20 -14.49
N ASP A 7 11.48 -1.78 -15.60
CA ASP A 7 11.09 -2.09 -16.96
C ASP A 7 10.59 -3.54 -17.14
N GLY A 8 9.30 -3.72 -17.51
CA GLY A 8 8.88 -5.00 -18.10
C GLY A 8 7.40 -5.38 -18.03
N ILE A 9 6.63 -5.01 -17.00
CA ILE A 9 5.30 -5.62 -16.82
C ILE A 9 4.23 -5.01 -17.76
N PHE A 10 4.33 -3.73 -18.08
CA PHE A 10 3.34 -3.03 -18.92
C PHE A 10 3.82 -2.64 -20.33
N GLN A 11 5.05 -2.97 -20.71
CA GLN A 11 5.65 -2.51 -21.99
C GLN A 11 4.97 -3.05 -23.27
N ARG A 12 4.04 -4.02 -23.15
CA ARG A 12 3.26 -4.56 -24.29
C ARG A 12 1.78 -4.17 -24.31
N GLN A 13 1.34 -3.29 -23.41
CA GLN A 13 -0.06 -2.85 -23.39
C GLN A 13 -0.24 -1.64 -24.31
N THR A 14 -1.29 -1.65 -25.14
CA THR A 14 -1.67 -0.47 -25.92
C THR A 14 -2.09 0.64 -24.96
N LYS A 15 -1.76 1.91 -25.26
CA LYS A 15 -2.09 3.07 -24.40
C LYS A 15 -3.57 3.14 -24.02
N GLU A 16 -4.44 2.62 -24.89
CA GLU A 16 -5.90 2.54 -24.70
C GLU A 16 -6.32 1.66 -23.50
N LYS A 17 -5.44 0.79 -22.99
CA LYS A 17 -5.69 -0.07 -21.82
C LYS A 17 -5.14 0.50 -20.51
N ILE A 18 -4.55 1.70 -20.55
CA ILE A 18 -3.94 2.34 -19.38
C ILE A 18 -4.79 3.55 -19.00
N ILE A 19 -5.42 3.46 -17.82
CA ILE A 19 -6.14 4.58 -17.20
C ILE A 19 -5.25 5.15 -16.10
N VAL A 20 -4.96 6.46 -16.15
CA VAL A 20 -4.03 7.11 -15.23
C VAL A 20 -4.78 7.99 -14.25
N GLU A 21 -4.67 7.66 -12.96
CA GLU A 21 -5.03 8.53 -11.83
C GLU A 21 -3.74 9.13 -11.23
N ASN A 22 -3.62 10.46 -11.23
CA ASN A 22 -2.37 11.16 -10.87
C ASN A 22 -2.52 12.26 -9.80
N LYS A 23 -3.63 12.27 -9.06
CA LYS A 23 -3.97 13.28 -8.04
C LYS A 23 -3.87 12.77 -6.62
N SER A 24 -3.91 11.45 -6.41
CA SER A 24 -3.80 10.84 -5.08
C SER A 24 -2.49 11.20 -4.36
N THR A 25 -2.56 11.46 -3.07
CA THR A 25 -1.41 11.69 -2.18
C THR A 25 -1.22 10.60 -1.13
N ASN A 26 -2.22 9.72 -0.95
CA ASN A 26 -2.21 8.65 0.04
C ASN A 26 -3.03 7.42 -0.42
N THR A 27 -2.95 6.33 0.34
CA THR A 27 -3.64 5.07 0.01
C THR A 27 -5.16 5.20 -0.10
N GLY A 28 -5.79 6.03 0.74
CA GLY A 28 -7.22 6.24 0.69
C GLY A 28 -7.63 7.00 -0.57
N GLU A 29 -6.91 8.07 -0.90
CA GLU A 29 -7.15 8.83 -2.13
C GLU A 29 -6.91 8.00 -3.39
N ASN A 30 -5.91 7.10 -3.40
CA ASN A 30 -5.73 6.18 -4.53
C ASN A 30 -7.03 5.45 -4.87
N ILE A 31 -7.75 4.95 -3.84
CA ILE A 31 -8.97 4.17 -4.02
C ILE A 31 -10.15 5.08 -4.38
N LEU A 32 -10.35 6.17 -3.64
CA LEU A 32 -11.44 7.11 -3.88
C LEU A 32 -11.37 7.73 -5.27
N PHE A 33 -10.18 8.18 -5.69
CA PHE A 33 -9.99 8.83 -6.98
C PHE A 33 -10.04 7.81 -8.13
N SER A 34 -9.56 6.58 -7.93
CA SER A 34 -9.75 5.52 -8.93
C SER A 34 -11.23 5.16 -9.11
N LYS A 35 -11.98 5.05 -8.02
CA LYS A 35 -13.43 4.80 -8.04
C LYS A 35 -14.16 5.91 -8.81
N LYS A 36 -13.83 7.17 -8.51
CA LYS A 36 -14.37 8.33 -9.23
C LYS A 36 -13.99 8.32 -10.72
N LEU A 37 -12.73 8.06 -11.04
CA LEU A 37 -12.23 8.04 -12.41
C LEU A 37 -12.94 6.99 -13.27
N PHE A 38 -13.19 5.80 -12.72
CA PHE A 38 -13.95 4.77 -13.43
C PHE A 38 -15.41 5.20 -13.65
N ALA A 39 -16.07 5.76 -12.63
CA ALA A 39 -17.44 6.26 -12.76
C ALA A 39 -17.56 7.38 -13.81
N ASP A 40 -16.63 8.34 -13.81
CA ASP A 40 -16.61 9.46 -14.77
C ASP A 40 -16.43 8.98 -16.23
N GLN A 41 -15.82 7.82 -16.43
CA GLN A 41 -15.65 7.18 -17.75
C GLN A 41 -16.74 6.16 -18.07
N GLY A 42 -17.75 5.98 -17.22
CA GLY A 42 -18.79 4.97 -17.39
C GLY A 42 -18.29 3.53 -17.26
N LEU A 43 -17.15 3.31 -16.60
CA LEU A 43 -16.53 2.00 -16.40
C LEU A 43 -16.97 1.39 -15.07
N ASN A 44 -17.30 0.10 -15.08
CA ASN A 44 -17.63 -0.66 -13.88
C ASN A 44 -16.92 -2.03 -13.89
N PHE A 45 -15.82 -2.13 -13.16
CA PHE A 45 -15.07 -3.37 -12.98
C PHE A 45 -15.49 -4.08 -11.69
N ASP A 46 -15.58 -5.41 -11.71
CA ASP A 46 -16.00 -6.19 -10.54
C ASP A 46 -14.85 -6.86 -9.78
N THR A 47 -13.70 -7.03 -10.44
CA THR A 47 -12.53 -7.72 -9.88
C THR A 47 -11.27 -6.88 -10.07
N PHE A 48 -10.47 -6.76 -9.00
CA PHE A 48 -9.24 -5.97 -8.99
C PHE A 48 -8.04 -6.77 -8.51
N ILE A 49 -6.86 -6.48 -9.08
CA ILE A 49 -5.57 -6.88 -8.52
C ILE A 49 -4.88 -5.60 -8.05
N LEU A 50 -4.71 -5.45 -6.74
CA LEU A 50 -4.08 -4.29 -6.13
C LEU A 50 -2.60 -4.59 -5.94
N VAL A 51 -1.76 -3.97 -6.77
CA VAL A 51 -0.30 -4.13 -6.71
C VAL A 51 0.32 -2.98 -5.91
N GLN A 52 1.10 -3.30 -4.88
CA GLN A 52 1.72 -2.32 -3.99
C GLN A 52 3.16 -2.70 -3.63
N LYS A 53 3.92 -1.81 -2.98
CA LYS A 53 5.17 -2.14 -2.28
C LYS A 53 4.92 -3.23 -1.22
N PRO A 54 5.84 -4.19 -1.01
CA PRO A 54 5.62 -5.33 -0.11
C PRO A 54 5.20 -4.94 1.31
N TYR A 55 5.84 -3.94 1.91
CA TYR A 55 5.54 -3.48 3.27
C TYR A 55 4.20 -2.74 3.42
N MET A 56 3.51 -2.45 2.31
CA MET A 56 2.25 -1.69 2.27
C MET A 56 1.02 -2.54 1.93
N GLU A 57 1.19 -3.84 1.66
CA GLU A 57 0.09 -4.73 1.27
C GLU A 57 -1.06 -4.75 2.28
N ARG A 58 -0.77 -4.96 3.57
CA ARG A 58 -1.79 -5.02 4.64
C ARG A 58 -2.56 -3.71 4.76
N ARG A 59 -1.90 -2.56 4.62
CA ARG A 59 -2.56 -1.25 4.60
C ARG A 59 -3.47 -1.10 3.39
N THR A 60 -3.02 -1.50 2.20
CA THR A 60 -3.84 -1.47 0.98
C THR A 60 -5.07 -2.35 1.14
N LEU A 61 -4.91 -3.57 1.64
CA LEU A 61 -6.00 -4.50 1.92
C LEU A 61 -7.03 -3.87 2.85
N ALA A 62 -6.59 -3.39 4.02
CA ALA A 62 -7.49 -2.85 5.03
C ALA A 62 -8.20 -1.57 4.58
N THR A 63 -7.52 -0.74 3.78
CA THR A 63 -8.12 0.49 3.22
C THR A 63 -9.14 0.15 2.13
N PHE A 64 -8.83 -0.78 1.22
CA PHE A 64 -9.72 -1.17 0.13
C PHE A 64 -10.99 -1.84 0.66
N GLN A 65 -10.86 -2.75 1.64
CA GLN A 65 -12.02 -3.35 2.30
C GLN A 65 -12.94 -2.30 2.93
N LYS A 66 -12.38 -1.23 3.49
CA LYS A 66 -13.17 -0.17 4.11
C LYS A 66 -13.92 0.68 3.08
N GLN A 67 -13.25 1.05 2.00
CA GLN A 67 -13.73 2.07 1.06
C GLN A 67 -14.48 1.49 -0.15
N TRP A 68 -14.21 0.24 -0.51
CA TRP A 68 -14.83 -0.42 -1.65
C TRP A 68 -15.23 -1.88 -1.34
N PRO A 69 -16.02 -2.12 -0.27
CA PRO A 69 -16.34 -3.47 0.23
C PRO A 69 -17.10 -4.35 -0.76
N GLU A 70 -17.83 -3.76 -1.71
CA GLU A 70 -18.67 -4.50 -2.66
C GLU A 70 -17.88 -5.17 -3.81
N LYS A 71 -16.58 -4.90 -3.96
CA LYS A 71 -15.76 -5.41 -5.07
C LYS A 71 -14.90 -6.59 -4.66
N LYS A 72 -14.67 -7.50 -5.61
CA LYS A 72 -13.74 -8.61 -5.43
C LYS A 72 -12.32 -8.11 -5.69
N PHE A 73 -11.37 -8.47 -4.84
CA PHE A 73 -9.99 -8.08 -5.05
C PHE A 73 -9.00 -9.05 -4.41
N ILE A 74 -7.78 -9.01 -4.91
CA ILE A 74 -6.59 -9.54 -4.23
C ILE A 74 -5.56 -8.43 -4.09
N VAL A 75 -4.67 -8.57 -3.11
CA VAL A 75 -3.52 -7.68 -2.94
C VAL A 75 -2.25 -8.48 -3.18
N THR A 76 -1.30 -7.89 -3.89
CA THR A 76 0.00 -8.50 -4.16
C THR A 76 1.09 -7.44 -4.27
N SER A 77 2.33 -7.88 -4.29
CA SER A 77 3.51 -7.06 -4.51
C SER A 77 4.53 -7.85 -5.33
N PRO A 78 5.53 -7.17 -5.91
CA PRO A 78 6.69 -7.86 -6.47
C PRO A 78 7.34 -8.77 -5.42
N SER A 79 7.63 -10.02 -5.80
CA SER A 79 8.28 -11.00 -4.92
C SER A 79 9.76 -10.68 -4.70
N ILE A 80 10.03 -9.67 -3.89
CA ILE A 80 11.37 -9.19 -3.54
C ILE A 80 11.59 -9.44 -2.05
N SER A 81 12.70 -10.10 -1.70
CA SER A 81 13.06 -10.32 -0.30
C SER A 81 13.41 -9.00 0.40
N PHE A 82 13.28 -8.97 1.73
CA PHE A 82 13.65 -7.79 2.51
C PHE A 82 15.09 -7.34 2.27
N ASP A 83 16.05 -8.27 2.18
CA ASP A 83 17.46 -7.91 1.97
C ASP A 83 17.75 -7.39 0.55
N ASN A 84 16.90 -7.73 -0.43
CA ASN A 84 17.05 -7.30 -1.82
C ASN A 84 16.22 -6.06 -2.17
N TYR A 85 15.33 -5.61 -1.27
CA TYR A 85 14.50 -4.43 -1.52
C TYR A 85 15.28 -3.10 -1.47
N PRO A 86 16.21 -2.88 -0.51
CA PRO A 86 17.05 -1.69 -0.48
C PRO A 86 17.85 -1.51 -1.77
N ASN A 87 18.06 -0.27 -2.16
CA ASN A 87 18.81 0.10 -3.36
C ASN A 87 19.55 1.43 -3.15
N LYS A 88 20.09 2.02 -4.21
CA LYS A 88 20.85 3.28 -4.15
C LYS A 88 20.02 4.47 -3.66
N GLU A 89 18.70 4.43 -3.80
CA GLU A 89 17.78 5.50 -3.42
C GLU A 89 17.13 5.26 -2.06
N ILE A 90 16.91 3.99 -1.68
CA ILE A 90 16.23 3.62 -0.43
C ILE A 90 17.14 2.68 0.36
N SER A 91 17.68 3.17 1.47
CA SER A 91 18.56 2.36 2.31
C SER A 91 17.79 1.34 3.14
N LYS A 92 18.48 0.32 3.66
CA LYS A 92 17.88 -0.66 4.57
C LYS A 92 17.29 0.00 5.82
N ILE A 93 17.95 1.05 6.33
CA ILE A 93 17.48 1.81 7.49
C ILE A 93 16.18 2.55 7.16
N ASP A 94 16.05 3.11 5.96
CA ASP A 94 14.82 3.78 5.53
C ASP A 94 13.67 2.78 5.45
N VAL A 95 13.90 1.60 4.83
CA VAL A 95 12.88 0.53 4.76
C VAL A 95 12.40 0.13 6.16
N ILE A 96 13.30 -0.05 7.12
CA ILE A 96 12.92 -0.40 8.51
C ILE A 96 12.07 0.72 9.13
N ASN A 97 12.49 1.98 9.02
CA ASN A 97 11.71 3.10 9.54
C ASN A 97 10.30 3.15 8.91
N ILE A 98 10.21 2.91 7.60
CA ILE A 98 8.92 2.89 6.88
C ILE A 98 8.03 1.75 7.39
N ILE A 99 8.56 0.53 7.52
CA ILE A 99 7.82 -0.63 8.04
C ILE A 99 7.28 -0.34 9.45
N VAL A 100 8.11 0.23 10.32
CA VAL A 100 7.71 0.60 11.69
C VAL A 100 6.55 1.60 11.64
N GLY A 101 6.67 2.66 10.85
CA GLY A 101 5.59 3.63 10.67
C GLY A 101 4.31 3.00 10.09
N ASP A 102 4.42 2.14 9.10
CA ASP A 102 3.26 1.50 8.49
C ASP A 102 2.54 0.55 9.43
N LEU A 103 3.26 -0.17 10.28
CA LEU A 103 2.68 -1.03 11.31
C LEU A 103 1.91 -0.21 12.36
N GLN A 104 2.43 0.96 12.76
CA GLN A 104 1.68 1.88 13.63
C GLN A 104 0.36 2.32 12.97
N ARG A 105 0.39 2.65 11.67
CA ARG A 105 -0.79 3.08 10.92
C ARG A 105 -1.84 1.97 10.79
N ILE A 106 -1.43 0.70 10.65
CA ILE A 106 -2.39 -0.43 10.64
C ILE A 106 -3.28 -0.41 11.90
N LYS A 107 -2.70 -0.10 13.07
CA LYS A 107 -3.44 0.03 14.32
C LYS A 107 -4.26 1.32 14.38
N ILE A 108 -3.59 2.47 14.27
CA ILE A 108 -4.18 3.78 14.52
C ILE A 108 -5.23 4.16 13.46
N TYR A 109 -5.04 3.78 12.20
CA TYR A 109 -5.97 4.15 11.14
C TYR A 109 -7.27 3.35 11.19
N ALA A 110 -7.26 2.15 11.76
CA ALA A 110 -8.48 1.42 12.06
C ALA A 110 -9.31 2.17 13.13
N GLU A 111 -8.67 2.64 14.20
CA GLU A 111 -9.30 3.43 15.27
C GLU A 111 -9.87 4.76 14.74
N LYS A 112 -9.19 5.39 13.78
CA LYS A 112 -9.65 6.61 13.10
C LYS A 112 -10.71 6.36 12.01
N GLY A 113 -11.08 5.11 11.75
CA GLY A 113 -12.09 4.75 10.75
C GLY A 113 -11.62 4.84 9.29
N PHE A 114 -10.33 5.02 9.03
CA PHE A 114 -9.78 5.08 7.68
C PHE A 114 -9.56 3.69 7.06
N GLN A 115 -9.42 2.66 7.89
CA GLN A 115 -9.17 1.27 7.51
C GLN A 115 -10.09 0.34 8.31
N VAL A 116 -10.27 -0.89 7.84
CA VAL A 116 -10.81 -1.94 8.72
C VAL A 116 -9.73 -2.40 9.70
N TYR A 117 -10.15 -2.92 10.85
CA TYR A 117 -9.24 -3.52 11.82
C TYR A 117 -8.45 -4.66 11.18
N GLN A 118 -7.17 -4.76 11.55
CA GLN A 118 -6.30 -5.88 11.21
C GLN A 118 -5.68 -6.38 12.51
N GLU A 119 -5.83 -7.67 12.78
CA GLU A 119 -5.14 -8.27 13.91
C GLU A 119 -3.63 -8.19 13.71
N ILE A 120 -2.95 -7.65 14.72
CA ILE A 120 -1.49 -7.59 14.78
C ILE A 120 -1.04 -8.63 15.82
N PRO A 121 -0.33 -9.69 15.41
CA PRO A 121 0.17 -10.69 16.35
C PRO A 121 1.09 -10.05 17.40
N GLY A 122 1.01 -10.49 18.66
CA GLY A 122 1.81 -9.93 19.77
C GLY A 122 3.30 -9.84 19.45
N LYS A 123 3.90 -10.93 18.94
CA LYS A 123 5.31 -10.95 18.52
C LYS A 123 5.70 -9.88 17.49
N VAL A 124 4.77 -9.46 16.63
CA VAL A 124 4.99 -8.41 15.62
C VAL A 124 4.95 -7.04 16.28
N TRP A 125 4.04 -6.84 17.23
CA TRP A 125 3.99 -5.62 18.03
C TRP A 125 5.20 -5.47 18.95
N ASP A 126 5.64 -6.55 19.59
CA ASP A 126 6.84 -6.56 20.43
C ASP A 126 8.10 -6.18 19.62
N ALA A 127 8.23 -6.71 18.39
CA ALA A 127 9.33 -6.35 17.49
C ALA A 127 9.27 -4.86 17.08
N TYR A 128 8.07 -4.33 16.83
CA TYR A 128 7.85 -2.90 16.58
C TYR A 128 8.33 -2.03 17.74
N GLU A 129 7.97 -2.37 18.98
CA GLU A 129 8.40 -1.62 20.16
C GLU A 129 9.92 -1.67 20.36
N GLN A 130 10.55 -2.82 20.09
CA GLN A 130 12.00 -2.95 20.14
C GLN A 130 12.70 -2.08 19.09
N LEU A 131 12.20 -2.07 17.85
CA LEU A 131 12.76 -1.22 16.79
C LEU A 131 12.64 0.27 17.11
N ILE A 132 11.55 0.70 17.75
CA ILE A 132 11.43 2.09 18.24
C ILE A 132 12.48 2.39 19.30
N LYS A 133 12.68 1.49 20.27
CA LYS A 133 13.72 1.65 21.32
C LYS A 133 15.13 1.72 20.73
N MET A 134 15.37 1.06 19.59
CA MET A 134 16.63 1.12 18.84
C MET A 134 16.77 2.39 17.96
N GLY A 135 15.76 3.26 17.91
CA GLY A 135 15.80 4.53 17.19
C GLY A 135 15.20 4.52 15.79
N TYR A 136 14.51 3.46 15.38
CA TYR A 136 13.83 3.38 14.07
C TYR A 136 12.45 4.05 14.11
N ASN A 137 12.39 5.36 14.36
CA ASN A 137 11.15 6.09 14.63
C ASN A 137 10.85 7.24 13.65
N LYS A 138 11.58 7.35 12.53
CA LYS A 138 11.49 8.51 11.61
C LYS A 138 10.16 8.64 10.85
N HIS A 139 9.39 7.56 10.73
CA HIS A 139 8.12 7.54 10.00
C HIS A 139 6.91 7.22 10.88
N LEU A 140 7.04 7.38 12.21
CA LEU A 140 5.89 7.37 13.09
C LEU A 140 4.95 8.56 12.80
N LEU A 141 3.69 8.43 13.20
CA LEU A 141 2.67 9.48 13.19
C LEU A 141 2.91 10.51 14.29
#